data_AF-A0A948SWB5-F1
#
_entry.id   AF-A0A948SWB5-F1
#
_cell.length_a   1.000
_cell.length_b   1.000
_cell.length_c   1.000
_cell.angle_alpha   90.00
_cell.angle_beta   90.00
_cell.angle_gamma   90.00
#
_symmetry.space_group_name_H-M   'P 1'
#
loop_
_entity.id
_entity.type
_entity.pdbx_description
1 polymer ?
#
loop_
_entity_poly.entity_id
_entity_poly.type
_entity_poly.pdbx_seq_one_letter_code
_entity_poly.pdbx_strand_id
1 'polypeptide(L)'
;MIDNDVLERVLSAALRTGADFAEIFASDWRGTGVGLDDGRIEQMSTGRNRGAGIRVISGETTGFAHTADLTEAGLVAAARVAADAARQGGGGTRVVALTAQPSRVVSPIDIDPSTVAKAAKVELLRRVDDAARSAGGAITQVSAGYSDGRTMIVVANSDGLVARDERVRTLLRVSAVANG
;
A
#
# COMPACT_ATOMS: atom_id res chain seq x y z
N MET A 1 12.17 -4.74 -1.11
CA MET A 1 11.57 -3.37 -1.08
C MET A 1 12.54 -2.43 -0.41
N ILE A 2 12.92 -2.68 0.85
CA ILE A 2 14.00 -2.00 1.56
C ILE A 2 14.74 -3.08 2.36
N ASP A 3 16.06 -3.06 2.33
CA ASP A 3 16.93 -4.01 3.03
C ASP A 3 17.02 -3.68 4.53
N ASN A 4 17.28 -4.70 5.36
CA ASN A 4 17.27 -4.54 6.82
C ASN A 4 18.32 -3.53 7.30
N ASP A 5 19.51 -3.56 6.70
CA ASP A 5 20.62 -2.67 7.04
C ASP A 5 20.26 -1.20 6.74
N VAL A 6 19.53 -0.94 5.66
CA VAL A 6 18.98 0.39 5.35
C VAL A 6 17.97 0.81 6.40
N LEU A 7 17.04 -0.08 6.79
CA LEU A 7 16.04 0.21 7.82
C LEU A 7 16.70 0.54 9.17
N GLU A 8 17.74 -0.19 9.57
CA GLU A 8 18.52 0.07 10.79
C GLU A 8 19.20 1.44 10.77
N ARG A 9 19.82 1.82 9.64
CA ARG A 9 20.44 3.14 9.46
C ARG A 9 19.41 4.27 9.51
N VAL A 10 18.23 4.07 8.91
CA VAL A 10 17.14 5.05 8.93
C VAL A 10 16.58 5.22 10.34
N LEU A 11 16.36 4.13 11.08
CA LEU A 11 15.93 4.18 12.49
C LEU A 11 16.98 4.86 13.38
N SER A 12 18.26 4.57 13.15
CA SER A 12 19.36 5.25 13.86
C SER A 12 19.36 6.76 13.58
N ALA A 13 19.09 7.16 12.34
CA ALA A 13 18.95 8.58 11.97
C ALA A 13 17.71 9.25 12.60
N ALA A 14 16.63 8.49 12.79
CA ALA A 14 15.39 8.95 13.43
C ALA A 14 15.57 9.15 14.95
N LEU A 15 16.40 8.31 15.59
CA LEU A 15 16.66 8.36 17.04
C LEU A 15 17.78 9.32 17.44
N ARG A 16 18.45 9.99 16.48
CA ARG A 16 19.62 10.88 16.72
C ARG A 16 19.35 11.98 17.77
N THR A 17 18.10 12.39 17.93
CA THR A 17 17.69 13.44 18.89
C THR A 17 17.34 12.89 20.28
N GLY A 18 17.68 11.63 20.58
CA GLY A 18 17.37 10.99 21.87
C GLY A 18 15.89 10.62 22.03
N ALA A 19 15.18 10.37 20.92
CA ALA A 19 13.78 9.96 20.94
C ALA A 19 13.60 8.56 21.57
N ASP A 20 12.44 8.34 22.20
CA ASP A 20 12.10 7.07 22.87
C ASP A 20 11.80 5.97 21.86
N PHE A 21 11.14 6.32 20.76
CA PHE A 21 10.67 5.37 19.77
C PHE A 21 10.73 5.94 18.35
N ALA A 22 11.03 5.07 17.38
CA ALA A 22 10.91 5.37 15.96
C ALA A 22 10.33 4.19 15.19
N GLU A 23 9.52 4.47 14.18
CA GLU A 23 8.90 3.47 13.29
C GLU A 23 8.97 3.93 11.85
N ILE A 24 9.25 3.00 10.95
CA ILE A 24 9.17 3.12 9.51
C ILE A 24 8.01 2.24 9.04
N PHE A 25 7.07 2.83 8.29
CA PHE A 25 6.09 2.12 7.50
C PHE A 25 6.38 2.40 6.02
N ALA A 26 6.65 1.38 5.20
CA ALA A 26 6.80 1.55 3.76
C ALA A 26 5.90 0.60 2.97
N SER A 27 5.42 1.08 1.83
CA SER A 27 4.53 0.34 0.94
C SER A 27 4.89 0.53 -0.54
N ASP A 28 4.61 -0.50 -1.34
CA ASP A 28 4.68 -0.48 -2.81
C ASP A 28 3.45 -1.22 -3.34
N TRP A 29 2.47 -0.45 -3.79
CA TRP A 29 1.24 -0.91 -4.41
C TRP A 29 1.34 -0.86 -5.92
N ARG A 30 0.80 -1.87 -6.59
CA ARG A 30 0.64 -1.94 -8.05
C ARG A 30 -0.71 -2.54 -8.38
N GLY A 31 -1.38 -2.09 -9.43
CA GLY A 31 -2.68 -2.66 -9.77
C GLY A 31 -3.26 -2.18 -11.10
N THR A 32 -4.39 -2.79 -11.44
CA THR A 32 -5.18 -2.49 -12.63
C THR A 32 -6.61 -2.15 -12.25
N GLY A 33 -7.21 -1.16 -12.92
CA GLY A 33 -8.63 -0.85 -12.85
C GLY A 33 -9.26 -0.84 -14.23
N VAL A 34 -10.46 -1.39 -14.35
CA VAL A 34 -11.28 -1.34 -15.57
C VAL A 34 -12.70 -0.94 -15.18
N GLY A 35 -13.25 0.04 -15.89
CA GLY A 35 -14.63 0.50 -15.74
C GLY A 35 -15.42 0.28 -17.03
N LEU A 36 -16.63 -0.24 -16.89
CA LEU A 36 -17.63 -0.37 -17.93
C LEU A 36 -18.85 0.46 -17.54
N ASP A 37 -19.38 1.18 -18.52
CA ASP A 37 -20.66 1.88 -18.42
C ASP A 37 -21.44 1.68 -19.73
N ASP A 38 -22.70 1.25 -19.61
CA ASP A 38 -23.63 1.01 -20.72
C ASP A 38 -23.01 0.30 -21.94
N GLY A 39 -22.41 -0.87 -21.68
CA GLY A 39 -21.82 -1.75 -22.68
C GLY A 39 -20.46 -1.27 -23.24
N ARG A 40 -19.95 -0.14 -22.76
CA ARG A 40 -18.69 0.46 -23.23
C ARG A 40 -17.65 0.46 -22.12
N ILE A 41 -16.42 0.17 -22.49
CA ILE A 41 -15.28 0.34 -21.57
C ILE A 41 -14.92 1.82 -21.56
N GLU A 42 -15.24 2.50 -20.47
CA GLU A 42 -15.00 3.94 -20.28
C GLU A 42 -13.58 4.22 -19.78
N GLN A 43 -13.02 3.33 -18.96
CA GLN A 43 -11.70 3.55 -18.36
C GLN A 43 -10.92 2.24 -18.21
N MET A 44 -9.63 2.28 -18.55
CA MET A 44 -8.65 1.27 -18.14
C MET A 44 -7.41 1.98 -17.60
N SER A 45 -7.03 1.67 -16.37
CA SER A 45 -5.86 2.24 -15.72
C SER A 45 -4.95 1.15 -15.16
N THR A 46 -3.65 1.44 -15.15
CA THR A 46 -2.66 0.71 -14.36
C THR A 46 -1.89 1.71 -13.54
N GLY A 47 -1.59 1.37 -12.30
CA GLY A 47 -0.91 2.27 -11.39
C GLY A 47 0.16 1.57 -10.58
N ARG A 48 1.10 2.38 -10.10
CA ARG A 48 2.03 2.03 -9.04
C ARG A 48 2.11 3.20 -8.07
N ASN A 49 1.96 2.93 -6.79
CA ASN A 49 2.11 3.92 -5.73
C ASN A 49 3.06 3.35 -4.68
N ARG A 50 4.10 4.10 -4.33
CA ARG A 50 5.09 3.67 -3.33
C ARG A 50 5.48 4.84 -2.44
N GLY A 51 5.79 4.53 -1.20
CA GLY A 51 6.26 5.53 -0.25
C GLY A 51 6.48 4.97 1.13
N ALA A 52 7.12 5.77 1.96
CA ALA A 52 7.41 5.47 3.35
C ALA A 52 6.97 6.64 4.24
N GLY A 53 6.42 6.31 5.40
CA GLY A 53 6.19 7.21 6.52
C GLY A 53 7.12 6.83 7.67
N ILE A 54 7.65 7.84 8.36
CA ILE A 54 8.54 7.68 9.50
C ILE A 54 7.96 8.46 10.66
N ARG A 55 7.69 7.76 11.77
CA ARG A 55 7.17 8.32 13.01
C ARG A 55 8.26 8.27 14.07
N VAL A 56 8.42 9.36 14.83
CA VAL A 56 9.36 9.48 15.95
C VAL A 56 8.60 10.01 17.16
N ILE A 57 8.81 9.41 18.33
CA ILE A 57 8.14 9.77 19.58
C ILE A 57 9.19 10.11 20.63
N SER A 58 9.04 11.26 21.27
CA SER A 58 9.88 11.73 22.38
C SER A 58 8.97 12.36 23.43
N GLY A 59 8.84 11.69 24.58
CA GLY A 59 7.85 12.01 25.60
C GLY A 59 6.44 12.04 25.01
N GLU A 60 5.78 13.19 25.12
CA GLU A 60 4.43 13.43 24.57
C GLU A 60 4.45 14.00 23.13
N THR A 61 5.62 14.32 22.56
CA THR A 61 5.71 14.84 21.19
C THR A 61 5.89 13.72 20.18
N THR A 62 5.10 13.78 19.11
CA THR A 62 5.27 12.94 17.93
C THR A 62 5.70 13.77 16.73
N GLY A 63 6.82 13.40 16.11
CA GLY A 63 7.26 13.89 14.81
C GLY A 63 6.94 12.88 13.71
N PHE A 64 6.56 13.38 12.54
CA PHE A 64 6.23 12.53 11.40
C PHE A 64 6.70 13.16 10.09
N ALA A 65 7.21 12.32 9.18
CA ALA A 65 7.55 12.70 7.83
C ALA A 65 7.27 11.55 6.86
N HIS A 66 7.08 11.86 5.58
CA HIS A 66 6.87 10.85 4.54
C HIS A 66 7.67 11.17 3.27
N THR A 67 7.90 10.15 2.44
CA THR A 67 8.63 10.27 1.17
C THR A 67 8.16 9.22 0.17
N ALA A 68 8.16 9.56 -1.12
CA ALA A 68 7.99 8.60 -2.22
C ALA A 68 9.34 8.02 -2.71
N ASP A 69 10.45 8.59 -2.25
CA ASP A 69 11.80 8.10 -2.51
C ASP A 69 12.19 7.05 -1.47
N LEU A 70 12.13 5.78 -1.88
CA LEU A 70 12.47 4.63 -1.04
C LEU A 70 13.98 4.30 -1.06
N THR A 71 14.83 5.15 -1.62
CA THR A 71 16.27 5.02 -1.45
C THR A 71 16.68 5.34 -0.02
N GLU A 72 17.85 4.84 0.41
CA GLU A 72 18.38 5.17 1.74
C GLU A 72 18.46 6.68 1.97
N ALA A 73 18.90 7.46 0.97
CA ALA A 73 18.99 8.91 1.08
C ALA A 73 17.63 9.57 1.35
N GLY A 74 16.60 9.20 0.59
CA GLY A 74 15.24 9.71 0.78
C GLY A 74 14.65 9.33 2.14
N LEU A 75 14.87 8.10 2.57
CA LEU A 75 14.40 7.60 3.87
C LEU A 75 15.11 8.30 5.03
N VAL A 76 16.44 8.45 4.97
CA VAL A 76 17.22 9.16 5.99
C VAL A 76 16.81 10.63 6.05
N ALA A 77 16.56 11.28 4.92
CA ALA A 77 16.08 12.66 4.89
C ALA A 77 14.73 12.80 5.63
N ALA A 78 13.76 11.92 5.33
CA ALA A 78 12.48 11.89 6.04
C ALA A 78 12.66 11.60 7.54
N ALA A 79 13.54 10.67 7.92
CA ALA A 79 13.81 10.35 9.32
C ALA A 79 14.34 11.55 10.10
N ARG A 80 15.23 12.34 9.48
CA ARG A 80 15.77 13.56 10.09
C ARG A 80 14.67 14.60 10.33
N VAL A 81 13.79 14.81 9.36
CA VAL A 81 12.66 15.74 9.50
C VAL A 81 11.74 15.30 10.63
N ALA A 82 11.39 14.02 10.71
CA ALA A 82 10.57 13.48 11.79
C ALA A 82 11.25 13.63 13.16
N ALA A 83 12.55 13.36 13.25
CA ALA A 83 13.33 13.52 14.48
C ALA A 83 13.41 14.97 14.97
N ASP A 84 13.53 15.92 14.03
CA ASP A 84 13.60 17.35 14.34
C ASP A 84 12.23 17.87 14.81
N ALA A 85 11.14 17.37 14.22
CA ALA A 85 9.77 17.68 14.66
C ALA A 85 9.42 17.10 16.04
N ALA A 86 10.02 15.97 16.42
CA ALA A 86 9.81 15.34 17.72
C ALA A 86 10.67 15.92 18.86
N ARG A 87 11.62 16.81 18.53
CA ARG A 87 12.71 17.18 19.43
C ARG A 87 12.21 17.92 20.69
N GLN A 88 12.42 17.34 21.88
CA GLN A 88 12.17 17.99 23.18
C GLN A 88 13.45 18.41 23.94
N GLY A 89 14.64 18.09 23.41
CA GLY A 89 15.92 18.34 24.08
C GLY A 89 16.47 17.09 24.78
N GLY A 90 17.77 16.83 24.62
CA GLY A 90 18.41 15.55 24.93
C GLY A 90 19.16 15.01 23.72
N GLY A 91 20.33 14.41 23.93
CA GLY A 91 21.17 13.86 22.87
C GLY A 91 21.48 12.39 23.15
N GLY A 92 21.41 11.54 22.13
CA GLY A 92 21.74 10.13 22.22
C GLY A 92 21.51 9.42 20.90
N THR A 93 22.35 8.45 20.58
CA THR A 93 22.17 7.57 19.41
C THR A 93 21.94 6.16 19.95
N ARG A 94 20.83 5.54 19.56
CA ARG A 94 20.55 4.13 19.88
C ARG A 94 20.84 3.27 18.65
N VAL A 95 21.65 2.23 18.82
CA VAL A 95 21.83 1.19 17.80
C VAL A 95 20.58 0.32 17.81
N VAL A 96 19.93 0.20 16.65
CA VAL A 96 18.77 -0.68 16.46
C VAL A 96 19.24 -1.93 15.74
N ALA A 97 18.94 -3.09 16.30
CA ALA A 97 19.13 -4.38 15.66
C ALA A 97 17.75 -4.98 15.36
N LEU A 98 17.46 -5.25 14.09
CA LEU A 98 16.15 -5.74 13.69
C LEU A 98 16.05 -7.27 13.76
N THR A 99 14.98 -7.74 14.37
CA THR A 99 14.56 -9.13 14.43
C THR A 99 13.33 -9.31 13.57
N ALA A 100 13.41 -10.21 12.59
CA ALA A 100 12.30 -10.51 11.70
C ALA A 100 11.17 -11.21 12.45
N GLN A 101 9.97 -10.66 12.36
CA GLN A 101 8.76 -11.33 12.83
C GLN A 101 8.27 -12.35 11.78
N PRO A 102 7.79 -13.53 12.21
CA PRO A 102 7.23 -14.49 11.29
C PRO A 102 6.01 -13.89 10.56
N SER A 103 6.01 -14.00 9.24
CA SER A 103 4.88 -13.61 8.41
C SER A 103 3.94 -14.80 8.23
N ARG A 104 2.64 -14.57 8.36
CA ARG A 104 1.61 -15.57 8.09
C ARG A 104 0.92 -15.22 6.78
N VAL A 105 0.88 -16.18 5.85
CA VAL A 105 0.03 -16.07 4.66
C VAL A 105 -1.42 -16.23 5.10
N VAL A 106 -2.17 -15.13 5.12
CA VAL A 106 -3.59 -15.11 5.50
C VAL A 106 -4.49 -15.41 4.30
N SER A 107 -4.07 -14.99 3.10
CA SER A 107 -4.82 -15.17 1.85
C SER A 107 -3.90 -15.81 0.81
N PRO A 108 -3.97 -17.14 0.59
CA PRO A 108 -3.21 -17.78 -0.48
C PRO A 108 -3.65 -17.24 -1.84
N ILE A 109 -2.69 -17.10 -2.75
CA ILE A 109 -2.90 -16.55 -4.10
C ILE A 109 -2.77 -17.71 -5.08
N ASP A 110 -3.91 -18.22 -5.53
CA ASP A 110 -3.92 -19.30 -6.54
C ASP A 110 -3.58 -18.76 -7.94
N ILE A 111 -4.08 -17.56 -8.25
CA ILE A 111 -3.83 -16.87 -9.51
C ILE A 111 -3.41 -15.44 -9.17
N ASP A 112 -2.18 -15.07 -9.54
CA ASP A 112 -1.72 -13.69 -9.43
C ASP A 112 -2.48 -12.83 -10.46
N PRO A 113 -3.26 -11.83 -10.05
CA PRO A 113 -4.02 -11.01 -10.99
C PRO A 113 -3.13 -10.21 -11.93
N SER A 114 -1.83 -10.02 -11.62
CA SER A 114 -0.87 -9.40 -12.53
C SER A 114 -0.50 -10.27 -13.73
N THR A 115 -0.67 -11.60 -13.64
CA THR A 115 -0.45 -12.53 -14.78
C THR A 115 -1.69 -12.68 -15.66
N VAL A 116 -2.85 -12.20 -15.20
CA VAL A 116 -4.09 -12.21 -15.99
C VAL A 116 -4.06 -11.09 -17.03
N ALA A 117 -4.21 -11.45 -18.30
CA ALA A 117 -4.22 -10.49 -19.40
C ALA A 117 -5.31 -9.43 -19.24
N LYS A 118 -5.00 -8.17 -19.56
CA LYS A 118 -5.95 -7.05 -19.50
C LYS A 118 -7.22 -7.32 -20.33
N ALA A 119 -7.07 -7.96 -21.49
CA ALA A 119 -8.18 -8.37 -22.33
C ALA A 119 -9.16 -9.28 -21.57
N ALA A 120 -8.67 -10.27 -20.82
CA ALA A 120 -9.53 -11.16 -20.04
C ALA A 120 -10.32 -10.41 -18.94
N LYS A 121 -9.73 -9.35 -18.37
CA LYS A 121 -10.40 -8.46 -17.39
C LYS A 121 -11.50 -7.62 -18.04
N VAL A 122 -11.27 -7.15 -19.27
CA VAL A 122 -12.29 -6.47 -20.08
C VAL A 122 -13.43 -7.42 -20.47
N GLU A 123 -13.10 -8.61 -20.97
CA GLU A 123 -14.11 -9.62 -21.32
C GLU A 123 -14.93 -10.06 -20.10
N LEU A 124 -14.35 -10.06 -18.90
CA LEU A 124 -15.11 -10.27 -17.67
C LEU A 124 -16.20 -9.21 -17.49
N LEU A 125 -15.90 -7.93 -17.69
CA LEU A 125 -16.90 -6.87 -17.55
C LEU A 125 -17.98 -6.93 -18.63
N ARG A 126 -17.63 -7.28 -19.87
CA ARG A 126 -18.64 -7.49 -20.93
C ARG A 126 -19.61 -8.60 -20.57
N ARG A 127 -19.10 -9.75 -20.09
CA ARG A 127 -19.95 -10.84 -19.59
C ARG A 127 -20.86 -10.43 -18.43
N VAL A 128 -20.39 -9.52 -17.57
CA VAL A 128 -21.21 -8.97 -16.48
C VAL A 128 -22.34 -8.09 -17.02
N ASP A 129 -22.07 -7.22 -17.99
CA ASP A 129 -23.10 -6.38 -18.64
C ASP A 129 -24.16 -7.25 -19.33
N ASP A 130 -23.72 -8.21 -20.14
CA ASP A 130 -24.61 -9.16 -20.83
C ASP A 130 -25.49 -9.94 -19.83
N ALA A 131 -24.88 -10.45 -18.75
CA ALA A 131 -25.60 -11.20 -17.71
C ALA A 131 -26.61 -10.32 -16.96
N ALA A 132 -26.25 -9.07 -16.65
CA ALA A 132 -27.15 -8.12 -16.00
C ALA A 132 -28.36 -7.84 -16.89
N ARG A 133 -28.15 -7.48 -18.17
CA ARG A 133 -29.25 -7.18 -19.10
C ARG A 133 -30.13 -8.39 -19.41
N SER A 134 -29.54 -9.59 -19.42
CA SER A 134 -30.28 -10.84 -19.61
C SER A 134 -31.18 -11.20 -18.41
N ALA A 135 -30.98 -10.58 -17.24
CA ALA A 135 -31.80 -10.86 -16.06
C ALA A 135 -33.23 -10.29 -16.17
N GLY A 136 -33.47 -9.29 -17.03
CA GLY A 136 -34.82 -8.78 -17.29
C GLY A 136 -34.85 -7.49 -18.10
N GLY A 137 -35.85 -7.36 -18.98
CA GLY A 137 -35.98 -6.21 -19.90
C GLY A 137 -36.25 -4.86 -19.24
N ALA A 138 -36.51 -4.82 -17.93
CA ALA A 138 -36.63 -3.59 -17.17
C ALA A 138 -35.26 -2.93 -16.90
N ILE A 139 -34.14 -3.65 -17.05
CA ILE A 139 -32.80 -3.11 -16.79
C ILE A 139 -32.40 -2.18 -17.93
N THR A 140 -32.29 -0.89 -17.62
CA THR A 140 -31.98 0.16 -18.59
C THR A 140 -30.51 0.54 -18.58
N GLN A 141 -29.87 0.51 -17.41
CA GLN A 141 -28.46 0.90 -17.27
C GLN A 141 -27.66 -0.13 -16.48
N VAL A 142 -26.40 -0.31 -16.87
CA VAL A 142 -25.45 -1.17 -16.16
C VAL A 142 -24.08 -0.50 -16.12
N SER A 143 -23.52 -0.40 -14.92
CA SER A 143 -22.14 -0.01 -14.70
C SER A 143 -21.41 -1.12 -13.95
N ALA A 144 -20.23 -1.49 -14.41
CA ALA A 144 -19.43 -2.54 -13.78
C ALA A 144 -17.97 -2.10 -13.63
N GLY A 145 -17.32 -2.55 -12.57
CA GLY A 145 -15.95 -2.18 -12.26
C GLY A 145 -15.16 -3.38 -11.79
N TYR A 146 -14.01 -3.59 -12.41
CA TYR A 146 -13.01 -4.54 -11.96
C TYR A 146 -11.80 -3.78 -11.43
N SER A 147 -11.26 -4.18 -10.29
CA SER A 147 -9.94 -3.74 -9.86
C SER A 147 -9.16 -4.85 -9.19
N ASP A 148 -7.85 -4.87 -9.45
CA ASP A 148 -6.90 -5.69 -8.71
C ASP A 148 -5.71 -4.87 -8.24
N GLY A 149 -5.02 -5.39 -7.24
CA GLY A 149 -3.71 -4.89 -6.88
C GLY A 149 -2.97 -5.76 -5.87
N ARG A 150 -1.66 -5.55 -5.85
CA ARG A 150 -0.70 -6.15 -4.94
C ARG A 150 -0.03 -5.03 -4.15
N THR A 151 -0.06 -5.11 -2.82
CA THR A 151 0.65 -4.23 -1.91
C THR A 151 1.71 -5.02 -1.18
N MET A 152 2.97 -4.65 -1.36
CA MET A 152 4.03 -5.05 -0.44
C MET A 152 4.09 -4.04 0.70
N ILE A 153 4.29 -4.49 1.93
CA ILE A 153 4.41 -3.64 3.13
C ILE A 153 5.62 -4.09 3.95
N VAL A 154 6.36 -3.13 4.49
CA VAL A 154 7.33 -3.38 5.56
C VAL A 154 7.10 -2.38 6.70
N VAL A 155 7.13 -2.90 7.93
CA VAL A 155 7.12 -2.11 9.15
C VAL A 155 8.39 -2.44 9.92
N ALA A 156 9.16 -1.43 10.31
CA ALA A 156 10.33 -1.62 11.16
C ALA A 156 10.33 -0.59 12.28
N ASN A 157 10.74 -0.97 13.48
CA ASN A 157 10.77 -0.02 14.60
C ASN A 157 12.01 -0.17 15.48
N SER A 158 12.22 0.84 16.31
CA SER A 158 13.39 0.96 17.18
C SER A 158 13.46 -0.13 18.26
N ASP A 159 12.37 -0.82 18.57
CA ASP A 159 12.35 -1.93 19.54
C ASP A 159 12.86 -3.24 18.94
N GLY A 160 13.36 -3.18 17.70
CA GLY A 160 13.96 -4.30 17.00
C GLY A 160 12.94 -5.13 16.23
N LEU A 161 11.72 -4.64 15.99
CA LEU A 161 10.78 -5.34 15.12
C LEU A 161 11.04 -5.01 13.65
N VAL A 162 11.08 -6.04 12.79
CA VAL A 162 10.78 -5.88 11.37
C VAL A 162 9.71 -6.89 10.93
N ALA A 163 8.60 -6.40 10.41
CA ALA A 163 7.50 -7.20 9.89
C ALA A 163 7.28 -6.89 8.41
N ARG A 164 6.94 -7.92 7.63
CA ARG A 164 6.67 -7.81 6.20
C ARG A 164 5.35 -8.49 5.87
N ASP A 165 4.59 -7.85 5.00
CA ASP A 165 3.28 -8.34 4.56
C ASP A 165 3.13 -8.14 3.06
N GLU A 166 2.36 -9.05 2.45
CA GLU A 166 1.98 -9.00 1.04
C GLU A 166 0.47 -9.18 0.95
N ARG A 167 -0.20 -8.20 0.35
CA ARG A 167 -1.66 -8.19 0.20
C ARG A 167 -2.02 -8.15 -1.27
N VAL A 168 -2.69 -9.19 -1.74
CA VAL A 168 -3.32 -9.19 -3.07
C VAL A 168 -4.82 -9.08 -2.88
N ARG A 169 -5.45 -8.15 -3.62
CA ARG A 169 -6.89 -7.93 -3.59
C ARG A 169 -7.41 -7.81 -5.01
N THR A 170 -8.52 -8.50 -5.26
CA THR A 170 -9.32 -8.34 -6.47
C THR A 170 -10.74 -7.98 -6.05
N LEU A 171 -11.38 -7.09 -6.79
CA LEU A 171 -12.73 -6.63 -6.52
C LEU A 171 -13.49 -6.49 -7.84
N LEU A 172 -14.67 -7.11 -7.88
CA LEU A 172 -15.68 -6.88 -8.91
C LEU A 172 -16.84 -6.14 -8.27
N ARG A 173 -17.33 -5.09 -8.92
CA ARG A 173 -18.52 -4.33 -8.53
C ARG A 173 -19.45 -4.22 -9.72
N VAL A 174 -20.75 -4.28 -9.46
CA VAL A 174 -21.80 -4.16 -10.47
C VAL A 174 -22.91 -3.29 -9.89
N SER A 175 -23.43 -2.39 -10.72
CA SER A 175 -24.59 -1.56 -10.44
C SER A 175 -25.52 -1.65 -11.64
N ALA A 176 -26.82 -1.82 -11.39
CA ALA A 176 -27.84 -1.86 -12.44
C ALA A 176 -29.04 -1.01 -12.03
N VAL A 177 -29.63 -0.33 -13.01
CA VAL A 177 -30.85 0.48 -12.84
C VAL A 177 -31.95 -0.17 -13.65
N ALA A 178 -33.12 -0.35 -13.03
CA ALA A 178 -34.32 -0.80 -13.71
C ALA A 178 -35.34 0.34 -13.82
N ASN A 179 -36.04 0.41 -14.95
CA ASN A 179 -37.18 1.28 -15.14
C ASN A 179 -38.45 0.44 -15.37
N GLY A 180 -39.54 0.82 -14.70
CA GLY A 180 -40.83 0.13 -14.71
C GLY A 180 -41.90 0.88 -15.48
#